data_AF-A0A3Z5SX74-F1
#
_entry.id   AF-A0A3Z5SX74-F1
#
_cell.length_a   1.000
_cell.length_b   1.000
_cell.length_c   1.000
_cell.angle_alpha   90.00
_cell.angle_beta   90.00
_cell.angle_gamma   90.00
#
_symmetry.space_group_name_H-M   'P 1'
#
loop_
_entity.id
_entity.type
_entity.pdbx_description
1 polymer ?
#
loop_
_entity_poly.entity_id
_entity_poly.type
_entity_poly.pdbx_seq_one_letter_code
_entity_poly.pdbx_strand_id
1 'polypeptide(L)'
;MSKIDYQALREAAEKATCGEWSLEYGEERFDAGDALIHREVVGYLPICRIEGAHPESGFDEDFQMEQQANAEFIAAANPATVLALLDERERNQQYIKRRDQENEDIALTVGKLLIENGRLVADTLRHLADNEIDSDYFAITSTNENGTEIDHEMAITDYALQAAGTVDELVAALESAENRIAELKKQCAEWERKALSNFEECAAMAERIEEMSKQSCEARERDLFESWVMHSICISKSTLEGLRTETGYRNATLSGTDFNRMWEQWKSIRAAGIRIKGE
;
A
#
# COMPACT_ATOMS: atom_id res chain seq x y z
N MET A 1 9.38 7.85 -2.28
CA MET A 1 8.92 7.38 -0.96
C MET A 1 8.69 5.88 -1.04
N SER A 2 9.46 5.09 -0.29
CA SER A 2 9.21 3.66 -0.14
C SER A 2 7.88 3.45 0.58
N LYS A 3 7.05 2.52 0.12
CA LYS A 3 5.77 2.17 0.77
C LYS A 3 6.11 1.31 1.99
N ILE A 4 5.77 1.78 3.20
CA ILE A 4 5.95 1.00 4.43
C ILE A 4 5.06 -0.24 4.34
N ASP A 5 5.66 -1.41 4.56
CA ASP A 5 4.94 -2.67 4.68
C ASP A 5 4.45 -2.83 6.12
N TYR A 6 3.20 -2.44 6.34
CA TYR A 6 2.55 -2.50 7.66
C TYR A 6 2.31 -3.93 8.14
N GLN A 7 2.14 -4.89 7.21
CA GLN A 7 1.93 -6.29 7.56
C GLN A 7 3.23 -6.92 8.04
N ALA A 8 4.32 -6.70 7.31
CA ALA A 8 5.65 -7.13 7.74
C ALA A 8 6.04 -6.49 9.09
N LEU A 9 5.71 -5.22 9.30
CA LEU A 9 5.95 -4.54 10.57
C LEU A 9 5.13 -5.12 11.72
N ARG A 10 3.85 -5.46 11.49
CA ARG A 10 3.00 -6.14 12.47
C ARG A 10 3.57 -7.49 12.86
N GLU A 11 3.92 -8.31 11.87
CA GLU A 11 4.48 -9.64 12.10
C GLU A 11 5.83 -9.58 12.85
N ALA A 12 6.66 -8.59 12.55
CA ALA A 12 7.91 -8.37 13.28
C ALA A 12 7.64 -8.00 14.74
N ALA A 13 6.67 -7.12 15.01
CA ALA A 13 6.29 -6.74 16.36
C ALA A 13 5.66 -7.91 17.15
N GLU A 14 4.80 -8.71 16.53
CA GLU A 14 4.17 -9.88 17.17
C GLU A 14 5.19 -10.98 17.53
N LYS A 15 6.26 -11.14 16.75
CA LYS A 15 7.34 -12.10 17.00
C LYS A 15 8.36 -11.61 18.02
N ALA A 16 8.46 -10.30 18.23
CA ALA A 16 9.40 -9.71 19.18
C ALA A 16 8.95 -9.92 20.63
N THR A 17 9.82 -9.58 21.59
CA THR A 17 9.50 -9.65 23.02
C THR A 17 8.30 -8.75 23.30
N CYS A 18 7.15 -9.35 23.64
CA CYS A 18 5.92 -8.61 23.86
C CYS A 18 5.98 -7.69 25.09
N GLY A 19 5.04 -6.75 25.19
CA GLY A 19 4.94 -5.81 26.32
C GLY A 19 5.85 -4.59 26.18
N GLU A 20 5.83 -3.74 27.20
CA GLU A 20 6.67 -2.56 27.27
C GLU A 20 8.12 -2.93 27.58
N TRP A 21 9.04 -2.17 27.00
CA TRP A 21 10.46 -2.32 27.23
C TRP A 21 10.95 -1.16 28.10
N SER A 22 11.80 -1.49 29.05
CA SER A 22 12.39 -0.56 30.01
C SER A 22 13.86 -0.35 29.66
N LEU A 23 14.34 0.85 29.95
CA LEU A 23 15.72 1.27 29.75
C LEU A 23 16.38 1.40 31.12
N GLU A 24 17.51 0.73 31.30
CA GLU A 24 18.34 0.79 32.50
C GLU A 24 19.77 1.19 32.11
N TYR A 25 20.36 2.07 32.90
CA TYR A 25 21.77 2.45 32.84
C TYR A 25 22.48 1.73 33.98
N GLY A 26 23.42 0.83 33.68
CA GLY A 26 23.99 -0.06 34.69
C GLY A 26 24.90 0.64 35.70
N GLU A 27 24.60 0.52 37.00
CA GLU A 27 25.40 1.10 38.10
C GLU A 27 26.48 0.13 38.67
N GLU A 28 27.35 -0.43 37.81
CA GLU A 28 28.46 -1.36 38.16
C GLU A 28 28.10 -2.84 38.42
N ARG A 29 28.51 -3.71 37.48
CA ARG A 29 29.35 -4.90 37.79
C ARG A 29 29.81 -5.68 36.56
N PHE A 30 29.25 -5.47 35.37
CA PHE A 30 29.76 -6.11 34.16
C PHE A 30 29.75 -5.22 32.89
N ASP A 31 28.97 -4.12 32.83
CA ASP A 31 28.75 -3.32 31.61
C ASP A 31 28.67 -1.79 31.85
N ALA A 32 29.56 -1.21 32.66
CA ALA A 32 29.50 0.18 33.15
C ALA A 32 29.56 1.32 32.09
N GLY A 33 29.51 0.99 30.80
CA GLY A 33 29.53 1.94 29.68
C GLY A 33 28.25 2.01 28.86
N ASP A 34 27.27 1.14 29.10
CA ASP A 34 26.24 0.84 28.10
C ASP A 34 24.81 0.95 28.64
N ALA A 35 23.85 1.26 27.75
CA ALA A 35 22.43 1.23 28.04
C ALA A 35 21.87 -0.17 27.80
N LEU A 36 21.05 -0.67 28.73
CA LEU A 36 20.41 -1.96 28.66
C LEU A 36 18.90 -1.78 28.47
N ILE A 37 18.38 -2.32 27.37
CA ILE A 37 16.94 -2.42 27.17
C ILE A 37 16.51 -3.81 27.61
N HIS A 38 15.52 -3.85 28.48
CA HIS A 38 15.03 -5.08 29.09
C HIS A 38 13.52 -5.07 29.19
N ARG A 39 12.97 -6.21 29.63
CA ARG A 39 11.59 -6.30 30.08
C ARG A 39 11.55 -6.85 31.50
N GLU A 40 10.82 -6.17 32.37
CA GLU A 40 10.53 -6.66 33.71
C GLU A 40 9.41 -7.72 33.67
N VAL A 41 9.79 -8.99 33.83
CA VAL A 41 8.85 -10.13 33.91
C VAL A 41 9.40 -11.15 34.89
N VAL A 42 8.73 -11.38 36.03
CA VAL A 42 9.12 -12.33 37.11
C VAL A 42 10.64 -12.62 37.12
N GLY A 43 11.45 -11.54 37.18
CA GLY A 43 12.87 -11.56 36.80
C GLY A 43 13.24 -10.47 35.79
N TYR A 44 14.48 -10.56 35.26
CA TYR A 44 15.09 -9.63 34.30
C TYR A 44 15.31 -10.33 32.96
N LEU A 45 14.70 -9.82 31.88
CA LEU A 45 14.91 -10.32 30.53
C LEU A 45 15.67 -9.29 29.68
N PRO A 46 16.97 -9.49 29.41
CA PRO A 46 17.73 -8.59 28.54
C PRO A 46 17.25 -8.71 27.09
N ILE A 47 17.12 -7.57 26.41
CA ILE A 47 16.65 -7.49 25.02
C ILE A 47 17.78 -6.99 24.11
N CYS A 48 18.35 -5.83 24.43
CA CYS A 48 19.51 -5.31 23.71
C CYS A 48 20.40 -4.45 24.61
N ARG A 49 21.63 -4.24 24.15
CA ARG A 49 22.65 -3.42 24.78
C ARG A 49 23.13 -2.40 23.76
N ILE A 50 23.22 -1.15 24.17
CA ILE A 50 23.62 -0.02 23.33
C ILE A 50 24.89 0.57 23.91
N GLU A 51 25.97 0.43 23.15
CA GLU A 51 27.31 0.80 23.56
C GLU A 51 27.47 2.32 23.63
N GLY A 52 28.14 2.81 24.68
CA GLY A 52 28.50 4.23 24.78
C GLY A 52 27.37 5.16 25.23
N ALA A 53 26.18 4.63 25.52
CA ALA A 53 25.07 5.45 26.03
C ALA A 53 25.25 5.87 27.50
N HIS A 54 26.18 5.25 28.26
CA HIS A 54 26.41 5.63 29.66
C HIS A 54 27.32 6.87 29.76
N PRO A 55 27.07 7.79 30.72
CA PRO A 55 27.94 8.96 30.95
C PRO A 55 29.40 8.60 31.28
N GLU A 56 29.63 7.43 31.88
CA GLU A 56 30.97 6.94 32.24
C GLU A 56 31.60 6.03 31.17
N SER A 57 31.01 5.96 29.98
CA SER A 57 31.47 5.08 28.90
C SER A 57 32.84 5.44 28.32
N GLY A 58 33.31 6.67 28.53
CA GLY A 58 34.60 7.16 28.03
C GLY A 58 34.60 7.56 26.55
N PHE A 59 33.45 7.54 25.88
CA PHE A 59 33.28 8.08 24.53
C PHE A 59 33.12 9.61 24.55
N ASP A 60 33.23 10.26 23.39
CA ASP A 60 32.93 11.69 23.27
C ASP A 60 31.45 12.01 23.50
N GLU A 61 31.16 13.22 23.97
CA GLU A 61 29.83 13.65 24.40
C GLU A 61 28.79 13.58 23.29
N ASP A 62 29.16 13.92 22.04
CA ASP A 62 28.27 13.87 20.89
C ASP A 62 27.82 12.43 20.61
N PHE A 63 28.76 11.47 20.64
CA PHE A 63 28.44 10.05 20.49
C PHE A 63 27.57 9.54 21.65
N GLN A 64 27.86 9.91 22.89
CA GLN A 64 27.07 9.48 24.06
C GLN A 64 25.61 9.93 23.96
N MET A 65 25.38 11.20 23.61
CA MET A 65 24.03 11.76 23.48
C MET A 65 23.22 11.05 22.38
N GLU A 66 23.85 10.75 21.24
CA GLU A 66 23.19 10.00 20.17
C GLU A 66 22.78 8.60 20.64
N GLN A 67 23.66 7.90 21.36
CA GLN A 67 23.37 6.55 21.84
C GLN A 67 22.29 6.52 22.93
N GLN A 68 22.24 7.54 23.80
CA GLN A 68 21.14 7.73 24.75
C GLN A 68 19.81 7.91 24.00
N ALA A 69 19.77 8.80 23.01
CA ALA A 69 18.56 9.03 22.21
C ALA A 69 18.12 7.77 21.46
N ASN A 70 19.06 7.00 20.92
CA ASN A 70 18.77 5.72 20.27
C ASN A 70 18.18 4.70 21.25
N ALA A 71 18.70 4.62 22.47
CA ALA A 71 18.21 3.73 23.51
C ALA A 71 16.79 4.08 23.95
N GLU A 72 16.55 5.36 24.22
CA GLU A 72 15.22 5.87 24.55
C GLU A 72 14.23 5.61 23.40
N PHE A 73 14.64 5.85 22.15
CA PHE A 73 13.80 5.59 20.99
C PHE A 73 13.43 4.11 20.86
N ILE A 74 14.39 3.18 20.98
CA ILE A 74 14.13 1.75 20.85
C ILE A 74 13.22 1.25 21.99
N ALA A 75 13.43 1.72 23.22
CA ALA A 75 12.58 1.37 24.36
C ALA A 75 11.14 1.90 24.19
N ALA A 76 10.98 3.13 23.68
CA ALA A 76 9.68 3.72 23.39
C ALA A 76 8.97 3.05 22.20
N ALA A 77 9.72 2.78 21.11
CA ALA A 77 9.25 2.12 19.89
C ALA A 77 9.22 0.58 20.02
N ASN A 78 8.94 0.09 21.23
CA ASN A 78 8.80 -1.33 21.52
C ASN A 78 7.60 -1.96 20.77
N PRO A 79 7.52 -3.30 20.72
CA PRO A 79 6.45 -4.00 20.02
C PRO A 79 5.04 -3.63 20.47
N ALA A 80 4.81 -3.38 21.77
CA ALA A 80 3.49 -2.99 22.25
C ALA A 80 3.05 -1.64 21.68
N THR A 81 3.96 -0.66 21.67
CA THR A 81 3.73 0.67 21.09
C THR A 81 3.49 0.58 19.58
N VAL A 82 4.31 -0.17 18.85
CA VAL A 82 4.15 -0.35 17.39
C VAL A 82 2.81 -0.99 17.06
N LEU A 83 2.42 -2.05 17.77
CA LEU A 83 1.12 -2.71 17.55
C LEU A 83 -0.06 -1.77 17.87
N ALA A 84 0.02 -0.99 18.95
CA ALA A 84 -1.01 0.00 19.28
C ALA A 84 -1.17 1.07 18.19
N LEU A 85 -0.07 1.56 17.63
CA LEU A 85 -0.08 2.51 16.51
C LEU A 85 -0.66 1.89 15.23
N LEU A 86 -0.36 0.63 14.95
CA LEU A 86 -0.93 -0.08 13.80
C LEU A 86 -2.44 -0.30 13.97
N ASP A 87 -2.89 -0.68 15.16
CA ASP A 87 -4.32 -0.83 15.49
C ASP A 87 -5.07 0.50 15.41
N GLU A 88 -4.47 1.60 15.89
CA GLU A 88 -5.03 2.94 15.73
C GLU A 88 -5.14 3.34 14.25
N ARG A 89 -4.07 3.11 13.47
CA ARG A 89 -4.07 3.38 12.04
C ARG A 89 -5.15 2.60 11.31
N GLU A 90 -5.31 1.30 11.59
CA GLU A 90 -6.35 0.47 10.98
C GLU A 90 -7.76 0.98 11.33
N ARG A 91 -8.00 1.34 12.60
CA ARG A 91 -9.26 1.95 13.04
C ARG A 91 -9.52 3.27 12.33
N ASN A 92 -8.51 4.14 12.21
CA ASN A 92 -8.63 5.42 11.50
C ASN A 92 -8.93 5.22 10.02
N GLN A 93 -8.33 4.23 9.36
CA GLN A 93 -8.65 3.88 7.97
C GLN A 93 -10.08 3.40 7.80
N GLN A 94 -10.59 2.57 8.72
CA GLN A 94 -11.99 2.13 8.71
C GLN A 94 -12.95 3.30 8.95
N TYR A 95 -12.59 4.22 9.85
CA TYR A 95 -13.38 5.42 10.12
C TYR A 95 -13.49 6.32 8.90
N ILE A 96 -12.38 6.59 8.22
CA ILE A 96 -12.36 7.41 6.99
C ILE A 96 -13.27 6.78 5.92
N LYS A 97 -13.13 5.47 5.67
CA LYS A 97 -14.00 4.76 4.71
C LYS A 97 -15.48 4.90 5.04
N ARG A 98 -15.85 4.79 6.32
CA ARG A 98 -17.24 4.95 6.77
C ARG A 98 -17.74 6.37 6.57
N ARG A 99 -16.91 7.37 6.88
CA ARG A 99 -17.23 8.79 6.70
C ARG A 99 -17.38 9.15 5.23
N ASP A 100 -16.55 8.59 4.36
CA ASP A 100 -16.66 8.80 2.91
C ASP A 100 -17.98 8.23 2.38
N GLN A 101 -18.36 7.02 2.83
CA GLN A 101 -19.65 6.43 2.46
C GLN A 101 -20.83 7.26 2.98
N GLU A 102 -20.79 7.67 4.24
CA GLU A 102 -21.83 8.52 4.84
C GLU A 102 -21.97 9.85 4.10
N ASN A 103 -20.85 10.49 3.74
CA ASN A 103 -20.84 11.73 2.98
C ASN A 103 -21.42 11.52 1.56
N GLU A 104 -21.14 10.39 0.93
CA GLU A 104 -21.73 10.03 -0.37
C GLU A 104 -23.25 9.85 -0.27
N ASP A 105 -23.74 9.14 0.76
CA ASP A 105 -25.17 8.93 1.00
C ASP A 105 -25.89 10.26 1.30
N ILE A 106 -25.25 11.14 2.07
CA ILE A 106 -25.76 12.50 2.33
C ILE A 106 -25.83 13.29 1.03
N ALA A 107 -24.78 13.28 0.21
CA ALA A 107 -24.76 14.01 -1.06
C ALA A 107 -25.87 13.54 -2.00
N LEU A 108 -26.12 12.22 -2.09
CA LEU A 108 -27.22 11.65 -2.87
C LEU A 108 -28.59 12.06 -2.32
N THR A 109 -28.75 12.13 -1.01
CA THR A 109 -30.01 12.52 -0.36
C THR A 109 -30.30 14.00 -0.57
N VAL A 110 -29.28 14.86 -0.39
CA VAL A 110 -29.38 16.30 -0.61
C VAL A 110 -29.68 16.62 -2.07
N GLY A 111 -29.04 15.92 -3.03
CA GLY A 111 -29.31 16.07 -4.46
C GLY A 111 -30.79 15.82 -4.81
N LYS A 112 -31.36 14.71 -4.32
CA LYS A 112 -32.79 14.41 -4.49
C LYS A 112 -33.70 15.47 -3.89
N LEU A 113 -33.41 15.92 -2.67
CA LEU A 113 -34.21 16.96 -2.02
C LEU A 113 -34.13 18.30 -2.76
N LEU A 114 -32.98 18.65 -3.34
CA LEU A 114 -32.83 19.86 -4.16
C LEU A 114 -33.66 19.79 -5.44
N ILE A 115 -33.69 18.63 -6.10
CA ILE A 115 -34.54 18.40 -7.28
C ILE A 115 -36.02 18.49 -6.92
N GLU A 116 -36.44 17.82 -5.85
CA GLU A 116 -37.84 17.84 -5.38
C GLU A 116 -38.28 19.26 -4.97
N ASN A 117 -37.45 19.97 -4.21
CA ASN A 117 -37.73 21.35 -3.83
C ASN A 117 -37.75 22.28 -5.05
N GLY A 118 -36.83 22.12 -5.99
CA GLY A 118 -36.82 22.89 -7.23
C GLY A 118 -38.14 22.73 -8.01
N ARG A 119 -38.62 21.48 -8.16
CA ARG A 119 -39.92 21.20 -8.79
C ARG A 119 -41.08 21.88 -8.06
N LEU A 120 -41.12 21.75 -6.73
CA LEU A 120 -42.16 22.39 -5.91
C LEU A 120 -42.15 23.91 -6.04
N VAL A 121 -40.97 24.54 -6.08
CA VAL A 121 -40.83 25.98 -6.27
C VAL A 121 -41.33 26.39 -7.65
N ALA A 122 -40.94 25.67 -8.71
CA ALA A 122 -41.43 25.92 -10.06
C ALA A 122 -42.96 25.80 -10.16
N ASP A 123 -43.54 24.75 -9.57
CA ASP A 123 -45.00 24.55 -9.53
C ASP A 123 -45.71 25.66 -8.77
N THR A 124 -45.15 26.09 -7.63
CA THR A 124 -45.71 27.19 -6.83
C THR A 124 -45.70 28.50 -7.62
N LEU A 125 -44.62 28.77 -8.37
CA LEU A 125 -44.51 29.95 -9.22
C LEU A 125 -45.52 29.92 -10.38
N ARG A 126 -45.77 28.75 -10.99
CA ARG A 126 -46.84 28.60 -11.99
C ARG A 126 -48.22 28.86 -11.38
N HIS A 127 -48.50 28.29 -10.20
CA HIS A 127 -49.75 28.56 -9.50
C HIS A 127 -49.92 30.03 -9.13
N LEU A 128 -48.84 30.75 -8.82
CA LEU A 128 -48.89 32.19 -8.58
C LEU A 128 -49.28 32.94 -9.86
N ALA A 129 -48.74 32.53 -11.02
CA ALA A 129 -49.11 33.09 -12.31
C ALA A 129 -50.58 32.81 -12.67
N ASP A 130 -51.09 31.61 -12.33
CA ASP A 130 -52.48 31.21 -12.63
C ASP A 130 -53.53 31.89 -11.72
N ASN A 131 -53.16 32.35 -10.52
CA ASN A 131 -54.07 32.96 -9.53
C ASN A 131 -54.35 34.45 -9.80
N GLU A 132 -54.40 34.84 -11.06
CA GLU A 132 -54.47 36.22 -11.56
C GLU A 132 -55.34 37.17 -10.71
N ILE A 133 -54.71 38.24 -10.23
CA ILE A 133 -55.33 39.54 -10.01
C ILE A 133 -54.82 40.37 -11.19
N ASP A 134 -55.69 41.05 -11.95
CA ASP A 134 -55.30 42.05 -12.97
C ASP A 134 -54.21 42.95 -12.35
N SER A 135 -52.96 42.72 -12.73
CA SER A 135 -51.78 43.22 -12.04
C SER A 135 -51.05 44.16 -12.96
N ASP A 136 -50.84 45.40 -12.50
CA ASP A 136 -50.02 46.39 -13.19
C ASP A 136 -48.57 45.89 -13.38
N TYR A 137 -47.84 46.52 -14.31
CA TYR A 137 -46.40 46.30 -14.47
C TYR A 137 -45.68 46.73 -13.19
N PHE A 138 -44.87 45.84 -12.62
CA PHE A 138 -44.03 46.14 -11.47
C PHE A 138 -42.59 46.37 -11.92
N ALA A 139 -41.94 47.37 -11.32
CA ALA A 139 -40.50 47.52 -11.41
C ALA A 139 -39.84 46.48 -10.51
N ILE A 140 -39.15 45.52 -11.12
CA ILE A 140 -38.36 44.49 -10.44
C ILE A 140 -36.91 44.92 -10.51
N THR A 141 -36.37 45.25 -9.34
CA THR A 141 -34.96 45.59 -9.18
C THR A 141 -34.24 44.38 -8.61
N SER A 142 -33.24 43.88 -9.33
CA SER A 142 -32.39 42.77 -8.91
C SER A 142 -30.93 43.21 -8.92
N THR A 143 -30.10 42.61 -8.08
CA THR A 143 -28.66 42.89 -8.07
C THR A 143 -27.92 41.66 -8.56
N ASN A 144 -27.09 41.81 -9.58
CA ASN A 144 -26.26 40.70 -10.05
C ASN A 144 -25.08 40.43 -9.11
N GLU A 145 -24.34 39.35 -9.39
CA GLU A 145 -23.16 38.89 -8.62
C GLU A 145 -22.06 39.96 -8.50
N ASN A 146 -22.01 40.90 -9.43
CA ASN A 146 -21.06 42.01 -9.46
C ASN A 146 -21.57 43.26 -8.73
N GLY A 147 -22.72 43.18 -8.05
CA GLY A 147 -23.34 44.30 -7.35
C GLY A 147 -23.96 45.35 -8.28
N THR A 148 -24.11 45.05 -9.57
CA THR A 148 -24.80 45.94 -10.51
C THR A 148 -26.30 45.73 -10.40
N GLU A 149 -27.02 46.82 -10.22
CA GLU A 149 -28.47 46.85 -10.15
C GLU A 149 -29.06 46.75 -11.56
N ILE A 150 -30.00 45.82 -11.73
CA ILE A 150 -30.65 45.47 -12.98
C ILE A 150 -32.14 45.70 -12.75
N ASP A 151 -32.70 46.69 -13.46
CA ASP A 151 -34.11 47.05 -13.40
C ASP A 151 -34.85 46.48 -14.61
N HIS A 152 -35.90 45.69 -14.36
CA HIS A 152 -36.77 45.14 -15.39
C HIS A 152 -38.22 45.43 -15.02
N GLU A 153 -39.02 45.85 -16.01
CA GLU A 153 -40.44 46.16 -15.82
C GLU A 153 -41.25 45.04 -16.49
N MET A 154 -42.00 44.28 -15.69
CA MET A 154 -42.83 43.17 -16.19
C MET A 154 -44.04 42.92 -15.28
N ALA A 155 -45.06 42.26 -15.83
CA ALA A 155 -46.16 41.76 -15.01
C ALA A 155 -45.66 40.67 -14.06
N ILE A 156 -46.25 40.58 -12.86
CA ILE A 156 -45.87 39.59 -11.86
C ILE A 156 -46.10 38.14 -12.36
N THR A 157 -47.08 37.96 -13.24
CA THR A 157 -47.38 36.70 -13.94
C THR A 157 -46.23 36.28 -14.85
N ASP A 158 -45.74 37.19 -15.70
CA ASP A 158 -44.61 36.94 -16.61
C ASP A 158 -43.34 36.64 -15.83
N TYR A 159 -43.08 37.39 -14.74
CA TYR A 159 -41.94 37.13 -13.87
C TYR A 159 -42.01 35.73 -13.23
N ALA A 160 -43.17 35.36 -12.69
CA ALA A 160 -43.36 34.06 -12.05
C ALA A 160 -43.17 32.91 -13.04
N LEU A 161 -43.67 33.04 -14.27
CA LEU A 161 -43.46 32.06 -15.33
C LEU A 161 -41.99 31.97 -15.75
N GLN A 162 -41.30 33.10 -15.90
CA GLN A 162 -39.87 33.13 -16.22
C GLN A 162 -39.02 32.49 -15.11
N ALA A 163 -39.31 32.81 -13.85
CA ALA A 163 -38.64 32.23 -12.69
C ALA A 163 -38.90 30.72 -12.61
N ALA A 164 -40.13 30.26 -12.85
CA ALA A 164 -40.46 28.83 -12.90
C ALA A 164 -39.65 28.11 -13.99
N GLY A 165 -39.59 28.68 -15.20
CA GLY A 165 -38.80 28.12 -16.30
C GLY A 165 -37.30 28.07 -15.99
N THR A 166 -36.76 29.09 -15.34
CA THR A 166 -35.36 29.10 -14.89
C THR A 166 -35.09 27.97 -13.89
N VAL A 167 -36.01 27.74 -12.95
CA VAL A 167 -35.88 26.65 -11.98
C VAL A 167 -35.97 25.28 -12.66
N ASP A 168 -36.83 25.10 -13.67
CA ASP A 168 -36.89 23.85 -14.45
C ASP A 168 -35.56 23.56 -15.16
N GLU A 169 -34.97 24.57 -15.81
CA GLU A 169 -33.69 24.43 -16.49
C GLU A 169 -32.59 24.02 -15.52
N LEU A 170 -32.55 24.62 -14.32
CA LEU A 170 -31.62 24.26 -13.26
C LEU A 170 -31.84 22.84 -12.75
N VAL A 171 -33.10 22.42 -12.53
CA VAL A 171 -33.43 21.04 -12.13
C VAL A 171 -33.00 20.05 -13.19
N ALA A 172 -33.29 20.31 -14.47
CA ALA A 172 -32.90 19.46 -15.58
C ALA A 172 -31.37 19.36 -15.72
N ALA A 173 -30.66 20.47 -15.54
CA ALA A 173 -29.20 20.49 -15.52
C ALA A 173 -28.64 19.67 -14.34
N LEU A 174 -29.25 19.78 -13.16
CA LEU A 174 -28.86 19.03 -11.97
C LEU A 174 -29.08 17.52 -12.16
N GLU A 175 -30.24 17.10 -12.68
CA GLU A 175 -30.53 15.69 -13.00
C GLU A 175 -29.55 15.14 -14.05
N SER A 176 -29.22 15.92 -15.08
CA SER A 176 -28.22 15.56 -16.08
C SER A 176 -26.82 15.39 -15.46
N ALA A 177 -26.43 16.28 -14.55
CA ALA A 177 -25.17 16.20 -13.83
C ALA A 177 -25.11 14.97 -12.91
N GLU A 178 -26.18 14.67 -12.15
CA GLU A 178 -26.27 13.48 -11.32
C GLU A 178 -26.11 12.19 -12.15
N ASN A 179 -26.79 12.12 -13.30
CA ASN A 179 -26.66 11.01 -14.24
C ASN A 179 -25.23 10.87 -14.78
N ARG A 180 -24.58 12.00 -15.11
CA ARG A 180 -23.19 12.00 -15.61
C ARG A 180 -22.21 11.54 -14.53
N ILE A 181 -22.40 11.97 -13.29
CA ILE A 181 -21.58 11.53 -12.14
C ILE A 181 -21.75 10.02 -11.92
N ALA A 182 -22.99 9.51 -11.95
CA ALA A 182 -23.26 8.09 -11.79
C ALA A 182 -22.59 7.24 -12.89
N GLU A 183 -22.62 7.71 -14.13
CA GLU A 183 -21.94 7.05 -15.25
C GLU A 183 -20.41 7.07 -15.10
N LEU A 184 -19.82 8.22 -14.75
CA LEU A 184 -18.39 8.33 -14.52
C LEU A 184 -17.92 7.42 -13.37
N LYS A 185 -18.69 7.31 -12.29
CA LYS A 185 -18.40 6.38 -11.18
C LYS A 185 -18.37 4.92 -11.66
N LYS A 186 -19.34 4.50 -12.48
CA LYS A 186 -19.35 3.14 -13.07
C LYS A 186 -18.12 2.89 -13.93
N GLN A 187 -17.76 3.87 -14.77
CA GLN A 187 -16.57 3.78 -15.61
C GLN A 187 -15.32 3.64 -14.73
N CYS A 188 -15.11 4.54 -13.75
CA CYS A 188 -13.98 4.45 -12.82
C CYS A 188 -13.86 3.07 -12.17
N ALA A 189 -14.96 2.51 -11.64
CA ALA A 189 -14.96 1.17 -11.04
C ALA A 189 -14.60 0.07 -12.05
N GLU A 190 -14.98 0.22 -13.31
CA GLU A 190 -14.58 -0.69 -14.39
C GLU A 190 -13.09 -0.58 -14.73
N TRP A 191 -12.57 0.64 -14.84
CA TRP A 191 -11.15 0.90 -15.08
C TRP A 191 -10.28 0.37 -13.93
N GLU A 192 -10.70 0.53 -12.68
CA GLU A 192 -10.02 -0.03 -11.52
C GLU A 192 -9.96 -1.56 -11.56
N ARG A 193 -11.07 -2.22 -11.88
CA ARG A 193 -11.11 -3.68 -12.03
C ARG A 193 -10.18 -4.16 -13.13
N LYS A 194 -10.18 -3.49 -14.29
CA LYS A 194 -9.27 -3.82 -15.40
C LYS A 194 -7.82 -3.59 -15.01
N ALA A 195 -7.51 -2.50 -14.31
CA ALA A 195 -6.17 -2.22 -13.85
C ALA A 195 -5.66 -3.31 -12.91
N LEU A 196 -6.48 -3.74 -11.93
CA LEU A 196 -6.13 -4.84 -11.03
C LEU A 196 -5.86 -6.15 -11.77
N SER A 197 -6.75 -6.54 -12.70
CA SER A 197 -6.55 -7.73 -13.55
C SER A 197 -5.24 -7.65 -14.33
N ASN A 198 -4.95 -6.50 -14.94
CA ASN A 198 -3.71 -6.31 -15.69
C ASN A 198 -2.48 -6.42 -14.78
N PHE A 199 -2.53 -5.89 -13.56
CA PHE A 199 -1.42 -6.01 -12.61
C PHE A 199 -1.19 -7.46 -12.16
N GLU A 200 -2.27 -8.21 -11.91
CA GLU A 200 -2.18 -9.65 -11.58
C GLU A 200 -1.58 -10.46 -12.73
N GLU A 201 -2.00 -10.19 -13.97
CA GLU A 201 -1.43 -10.82 -15.17
C GLU A 201 0.05 -10.48 -15.33
N CYS A 202 0.44 -9.22 -15.12
CA CYS A 202 1.85 -8.80 -15.16
C CYS A 202 2.68 -9.48 -14.07
N ALA A 203 2.15 -9.63 -12.86
CA ALA A 203 2.84 -10.32 -11.76
C ALA A 203 3.06 -11.80 -12.10
N ALA A 204 2.03 -12.51 -12.57
CA ALA A 204 2.14 -13.90 -12.99
C ALA A 204 3.12 -14.08 -14.16
N MET A 205 3.14 -13.13 -15.09
CA MET A 205 4.10 -13.15 -16.20
C MET A 205 5.54 -12.94 -15.71
N ALA A 206 5.76 -12.05 -14.74
CA ALA A 206 7.06 -11.82 -14.15
C ALA A 206 7.60 -13.07 -13.43
N GLU A 207 6.77 -13.75 -12.63
CA GLU A 207 7.13 -15.03 -11.99
C GLU A 207 7.53 -16.09 -13.02
N ARG A 208 6.75 -16.20 -14.11
CA ARG A 208 7.05 -17.16 -15.19
C ARG A 208 8.37 -16.83 -15.91
N ILE A 209 8.68 -15.56 -16.10
CA ILE A 209 9.96 -15.13 -16.68
C ILE A 209 11.12 -15.50 -15.74
N GLU A 210 10.96 -15.26 -14.43
CA GLU A 210 11.97 -15.61 -13.43
C GLU A 210 12.21 -17.13 -13.39
N GLU A 211 11.13 -17.92 -13.41
CA GLU A 211 11.23 -19.39 -13.44
C GLU A 211 11.90 -19.90 -14.71
N MET A 212 11.50 -19.40 -15.88
CA MET A 212 12.18 -19.75 -17.14
C MET A 212 13.65 -19.34 -17.15
N SER A 213 13.99 -18.19 -16.54
CA SER A 213 15.37 -17.74 -16.41
C SER A 213 16.19 -18.67 -15.53
N LYS A 214 15.66 -19.09 -14.37
CA LYS A 214 16.29 -20.08 -13.48
C LYS A 214 16.51 -21.41 -14.20
N GLN A 215 15.49 -21.93 -14.88
CA GLN A 215 15.59 -23.18 -15.65
C GLN A 215 16.66 -23.09 -16.75
N SER A 216 16.73 -21.94 -17.44
CA SER A 216 17.76 -21.70 -18.47
C SER A 216 19.18 -21.66 -17.88
N CYS A 217 19.35 -21.05 -16.70
CA CYS A 217 20.61 -21.02 -15.98
C CYS A 217 21.04 -22.42 -15.53
N GLU A 218 20.14 -23.17 -14.91
CA GLU A 218 20.39 -24.54 -14.45
C GLU A 218 20.73 -25.49 -15.61
N ALA A 219 20.02 -25.38 -16.74
CA ALA A 219 20.33 -26.15 -17.94
C ALA A 219 21.75 -25.87 -18.45
N ARG A 220 22.16 -24.59 -18.46
CA ARG A 220 23.51 -24.19 -18.85
C ARG A 220 24.58 -24.70 -17.88
N GLU A 221 24.33 -24.62 -16.59
CA GLU A 221 25.22 -25.19 -15.57
C GLU A 221 25.36 -26.71 -15.72
N ARG A 222 24.25 -27.39 -16.01
CA ARG A 222 24.22 -28.85 -16.21
C ARG A 222 25.06 -29.27 -17.40
N ASP A 223 24.99 -28.55 -18.51
CA ASP A 223 25.82 -28.83 -19.69
C ASP A 223 27.32 -28.62 -19.42
N LEU A 224 27.68 -27.59 -18.65
CA LEU A 224 29.07 -27.33 -18.26
C LEU A 224 29.62 -28.40 -17.33
N PHE A 225 28.84 -28.80 -16.32
CA PHE A 225 29.18 -29.92 -15.45
C PHE A 225 29.36 -31.21 -16.23
N GLU A 226 28.46 -31.53 -17.15
CA GLU A 226 28.57 -32.76 -17.94
C GLU A 226 29.80 -32.74 -18.85
N SER A 227 30.14 -31.58 -19.44
CA SER A 227 31.42 -31.42 -20.16
C SER A 227 32.61 -31.75 -19.26
N TRP A 228 32.61 -31.21 -18.04
CA TRP A 228 33.66 -31.47 -17.06
C TRP A 228 33.73 -32.94 -16.63
N VAL A 229 32.59 -33.59 -16.39
CA VAL A 229 32.51 -35.02 -16.01
C VAL A 229 33.00 -35.93 -17.14
N MET A 230 32.60 -35.63 -18.39
CA MET A 230 33.08 -36.37 -19.57
C MET A 230 34.61 -36.29 -19.68
N HIS A 231 35.19 -35.11 -19.44
CA HIS A 231 36.65 -34.94 -19.46
C HIS A 231 37.34 -35.68 -18.30
N SER A 232 36.74 -35.66 -17.10
CA SER A 232 37.38 -36.16 -15.88
C SER A 232 37.29 -37.68 -15.72
N ILE A 233 36.21 -38.32 -16.20
CA ILE A 233 35.93 -39.76 -15.97
C ILE A 233 35.77 -40.52 -17.30
N CYS A 234 35.92 -39.85 -18.46
CA CYS A 234 35.89 -40.46 -19.79
C CYS A 234 34.60 -41.27 -20.08
N ILE A 235 33.44 -40.70 -19.71
CA ILE A 235 32.11 -41.24 -20.01
C ILE A 235 31.50 -40.51 -21.22
N SER A 236 30.64 -41.16 -22.01
CA SER A 236 29.98 -40.51 -23.15
C SER A 236 28.81 -39.62 -22.72
N LYS A 237 28.56 -38.55 -23.49
CA LYS A 237 27.42 -37.64 -23.28
C LYS A 237 26.08 -38.38 -23.25
N SER A 238 25.86 -39.30 -24.19
CA SER A 238 24.62 -40.09 -24.28
C SER A 238 24.36 -40.93 -23.03
N THR A 239 25.42 -41.39 -22.36
CA THR A 239 25.29 -42.13 -21.10
C THR A 239 24.88 -41.19 -19.98
N LEU A 240 25.48 -39.99 -19.86
CA LEU A 240 25.09 -38.99 -18.86
C LEU A 240 23.64 -38.51 -19.05
N GLU A 241 23.24 -38.24 -20.29
CA GLU A 241 21.86 -37.87 -20.63
C GLU A 241 20.85 -38.95 -20.21
N GLY A 242 21.17 -40.22 -20.43
CA GLY A 242 20.34 -41.35 -19.98
C GLY A 242 20.24 -41.46 -18.45
N LEU A 243 21.17 -40.87 -17.71
CA LEU A 243 21.22 -40.89 -16.25
C LEU A 243 20.57 -39.66 -15.59
N ARG A 244 20.24 -38.62 -16.37
CA ARG A 244 19.55 -37.43 -15.88
C ARG A 244 18.21 -37.78 -15.22
N THR A 245 17.87 -36.99 -14.22
CA THR A 245 16.53 -36.88 -13.61
C THR A 245 16.11 -35.42 -13.63
N GLU A 246 14.88 -35.11 -13.22
CA GLU A 246 14.43 -33.71 -13.09
C GLU A 246 15.39 -32.89 -12.22
N THR A 247 15.83 -33.42 -11.08
CA THR A 247 16.62 -32.69 -10.07
C THR A 247 18.09 -33.10 -9.94
N GLY A 248 18.55 -34.14 -10.65
CA GLY A 248 19.93 -34.65 -10.49
C GLY A 248 20.27 -35.83 -11.41
N TYR A 249 20.95 -36.86 -10.89
CA TYR A 249 21.38 -38.06 -11.61
C TYR A 249 21.06 -39.37 -10.85
N ARG A 250 20.78 -40.47 -11.57
CA ARG A 250 20.29 -41.75 -11.00
C ARG A 250 21.36 -42.67 -10.40
N ASN A 251 22.65 -42.38 -10.54
CA ASN A 251 23.71 -43.35 -10.22
C ASN A 251 25.02 -42.67 -9.74
N ALA A 252 26.00 -43.51 -9.37
CA ALA A 252 27.37 -43.12 -9.02
C ALA A 252 28.35 -43.51 -10.14
N THR A 253 29.54 -42.91 -10.12
CA THR A 253 30.68 -43.22 -11.00
C THR A 253 31.16 -44.66 -10.80
N LEU A 254 31.96 -45.15 -11.74
CA LEU A 254 32.61 -46.47 -11.66
C LEU A 254 33.52 -46.63 -10.42
N SER A 255 34.02 -45.52 -9.85
CA SER A 255 34.81 -45.51 -8.61
C SER A 255 33.96 -45.42 -7.33
N GLY A 256 32.62 -45.44 -7.44
CA GLY A 256 31.70 -45.36 -6.30
C GLY A 256 31.39 -43.94 -5.81
N THR A 257 31.75 -42.90 -6.59
CA THR A 257 31.46 -41.50 -6.23
C THR A 257 30.13 -41.05 -6.85
N ASP A 258 29.19 -40.53 -6.07
CA ASP A 258 27.86 -40.11 -6.58
C ASP A 258 27.94 -38.88 -7.51
N PHE A 259 27.27 -38.91 -8.68
CA PHE A 259 27.21 -37.76 -9.60
C PHE A 259 26.55 -36.53 -8.97
N ASN A 260 25.58 -36.71 -8.07
CA ASN A 260 24.97 -35.59 -7.34
C ASN A 260 25.98 -34.97 -6.36
N ARG A 261 26.82 -35.78 -5.72
CA ARG A 261 27.91 -35.27 -4.88
C ARG A 261 28.98 -34.54 -5.68
N MET A 262 29.28 -35.02 -6.89
CA MET A 262 30.19 -34.32 -7.80
C MET A 262 29.63 -32.98 -8.28
N TRP A 263 28.31 -32.90 -8.52
CA TRP A 263 27.61 -31.67 -8.87
C TRP A 263 27.74 -30.61 -7.78
N GLU A 264 27.49 -30.97 -6.51
CA GLU A 264 27.66 -30.06 -5.37
C GLU A 264 29.10 -29.56 -5.20
N GLN A 265 30.07 -30.45 -5.41
CA GLN A 265 31.49 -30.08 -5.39
C GLN A 265 31.84 -29.13 -6.54
N TRP A 266 31.38 -29.43 -7.75
CA TRP A 266 31.62 -28.59 -8.92
C TRP A 266 31.02 -27.19 -8.75
N LYS A 267 29.79 -27.10 -8.23
CA LYS A 267 29.14 -25.82 -7.87
C LYS A 267 29.95 -25.05 -6.83
N SER A 268 30.41 -25.71 -5.78
CA SER A 268 31.22 -25.09 -4.72
C SER A 268 32.55 -24.52 -5.25
N ILE A 269 33.20 -25.22 -6.16
CA ILE A 269 34.46 -24.79 -6.79
C ILE A 269 34.23 -23.56 -7.68
N ARG A 270 33.14 -23.55 -8.46
CA ARG A 270 32.74 -22.39 -9.28
C ARG A 270 32.35 -21.18 -8.44
N ALA A 271 31.62 -21.38 -7.35
CA ALA A 271 31.24 -20.31 -6.43
C ALA A 271 32.47 -19.66 -5.77
N ALA A 272 33.55 -20.43 -5.56
CA ALA A 272 34.83 -19.93 -5.07
C ALA A 272 35.69 -19.21 -6.15
N GLY A 273 35.19 -19.08 -7.39
CA GLY A 273 35.90 -18.43 -8.50
C GLY A 273 37.09 -19.21 -9.05
N ILE A 274 37.20 -20.51 -8.71
CA ILE A 274 38.32 -21.35 -9.11
C ILE A 274 38.08 -21.89 -10.52
N ARG A 275 39.06 -21.71 -11.42
CA ARG A 275 38.96 -22.16 -12.81
C ARG A 275 39.07 -23.68 -12.91
N ILE A 276 38.04 -24.32 -13.43
CA ILE A 276 37.99 -25.77 -13.60
C ILE A 276 38.57 -26.15 -14.98
N LYS A 277 39.48 -27.13 -15.04
CA LYS A 277 40.03 -27.63 -16.32
C LYS A 277 38.98 -28.47 -17.05
N GLY A 278 38.72 -28.16 -18.31
CA GLY A 278 37.78 -28.92 -19.17
C GLY A 278 36.38 -28.33 -19.29
N GLU A 279 36.14 -27.14 -18.72
CA GLU A 279 35.01 -26.26 -19.09
C GLU A 279 35.27 -25.49 -20.39
#